data_AF-A0A9P0YSZ4-F1
#
_entry.id   AF-A0A9P0YSZ4-F1
#
_cell.length_a   1.000
_cell.length_b   1.000
_cell.length_c   1.000
_cell.angle_alpha   90.00
_cell.angle_beta   90.00
_cell.angle_gamma   90.00
#
_symmetry.space_group_name_H-M   'P 1'
#
loop_
_entity.id
_entity.type
_entity.pdbx_description
1 polymer ?
#
loop_
_entity_poly.entity_id
_entity_poly.type
_entity_poly.pdbx_seq_one_letter_code
_entity_poly.pdbx_strand_id
1 'polypeptide(L)'
;MHPYSPTLFQRARPIILDPGIYHAKKSGVFWAKEKRSMPAAFKLFMGSEWVMLTRSFLEFCIWGWDNLPRTLLMYYTNFLSSPEGYFHTVVCNHKDYQNTTVNHDLHYIKWDNPPKMNPMNLTVEHFEDMVQSGAPFARTFAVGDSVLDKIDKELLRGSNNRLISLGGWCVGKDPCIPTGGSDATKPSAGSRRLEKLVLKLLGSEYFRLSQCK
;
A
#
# COMPACT_ATOMS: atom_id res chain seq x y z
N MET A 1 -6.93 9.76 -8.31
CA MET A 1 -7.90 8.94 -9.10
C MET A 1 -7.47 9.02 -10.56
N HIS A 2 -7.23 7.88 -11.21
CA HIS A 2 -6.72 7.79 -12.58
C HIS A 2 -7.79 8.25 -13.59
N PRO A 3 -7.46 9.09 -14.59
CA PRO A 3 -8.44 9.63 -15.54
C PRO A 3 -9.05 8.59 -16.50
N TYR A 4 -8.52 7.37 -16.55
CA TYR A 4 -9.00 6.27 -17.41
C TYR A 4 -9.41 5.02 -16.63
N SER A 5 -9.37 5.06 -15.30
CA SER A 5 -9.92 3.94 -14.53
C SER A 5 -11.44 3.96 -14.62
N PRO A 6 -12.07 2.80 -14.85
CA PRO A 6 -13.52 2.70 -14.85
C PRO A 6 -14.09 3.26 -13.54
N THR A 7 -15.21 3.96 -13.65
CA THR A 7 -15.87 4.54 -12.47
C THR A 7 -16.20 3.45 -11.46
N LEU A 8 -16.35 3.83 -10.19
CA LEU A 8 -16.74 2.90 -9.12
C LEU A 8 -17.95 2.02 -9.52
N PHE A 9 -18.94 2.62 -10.20
CA PHE A 9 -20.11 1.91 -10.73
C PHE A 9 -19.77 0.88 -11.81
N GLN A 10 -18.86 1.23 -12.72
CA GLN A 10 -18.41 0.31 -13.78
C GLN A 10 -17.63 -0.88 -13.22
N ARG A 11 -16.97 -0.73 -12.07
CA ARG A 11 -16.23 -1.81 -11.39
C ARG A 11 -17.09 -2.65 -10.46
N ALA A 12 -18.05 -2.03 -9.77
CA ALA A 12 -18.82 -2.69 -8.71
C ALA A 12 -19.96 -3.57 -9.21
N ARG A 13 -20.60 -3.20 -10.33
CA ARG A 13 -21.76 -3.93 -10.86
C ARG A 13 -21.41 -5.25 -11.57
N PRO A 14 -20.32 -5.35 -12.35
CA PRO A 14 -19.90 -6.64 -12.91
C PRO A 14 -19.57 -7.64 -11.81
N ILE A 15 -19.81 -8.91 -12.12
CA ILE A 15 -19.48 -10.05 -11.25
C ILE A 15 -18.44 -10.87 -12.01
N ILE A 16 -17.30 -11.11 -11.37
CA ILE A 16 -16.27 -12.00 -11.91
C ILE A 16 -16.18 -13.29 -11.11
N LEU A 17 -15.84 -14.38 -11.79
CA LEU A 17 -15.35 -15.60 -11.17
C LEU A 17 -13.87 -15.73 -11.54
N ASP A 18 -12.99 -15.71 -10.54
CA ASP A 18 -11.56 -15.88 -10.75
C ASP A 18 -11.17 -17.35 -10.51
N PRO A 19 -10.81 -18.11 -11.58
CA PRO A 19 -10.35 -19.49 -11.45
C PRO A 19 -9.10 -19.63 -10.60
N GLY A 20 -8.29 -18.57 -10.47
CA GLY A 20 -7.11 -18.57 -9.61
C GLY A 20 -7.42 -18.78 -8.12
N ILE A 21 -8.69 -18.66 -7.70
CA ILE A 21 -9.13 -18.91 -6.33
C ILE A 21 -9.36 -20.41 -6.05
N TYR A 22 -9.75 -21.20 -7.06
CA TYR A 22 -10.19 -22.60 -6.87
C TYR A 22 -9.56 -23.61 -7.84
N HIS A 23 -8.78 -23.17 -8.81
CA HIS A 23 -8.04 -24.02 -9.75
C HIS A 23 -6.55 -23.70 -9.74
N ALA A 24 -5.72 -24.75 -9.77
CA ALA A 24 -4.26 -24.62 -9.81
C ALA A 24 -3.73 -24.03 -11.13
N LYS A 25 -4.46 -24.23 -12.25
CA LYS A 25 -4.13 -23.62 -13.54
C LYS A 25 -4.79 -22.25 -13.65
N LYS A 26 -3.97 -21.21 -13.62
CA LYS A 26 -4.42 -19.83 -13.80
C LYS A 26 -4.89 -19.61 -15.24
N SER A 27 -6.09 -19.08 -15.41
CA SER A 27 -6.65 -18.59 -16.68
C SER A 27 -7.17 -17.16 -16.48
N GLY A 28 -7.70 -16.55 -17.54
CA GLY A 28 -8.45 -15.29 -17.40
C GLY A 28 -9.67 -15.44 -16.49
N VAL A 29 -10.17 -14.32 -15.99
CA VAL A 29 -11.41 -14.27 -15.20
C VAL A 29 -12.63 -14.52 -16.09
N PHE A 30 -13.65 -15.18 -15.54
CA PHE A 30 -14.94 -15.34 -16.18
C PHE A 30 -15.85 -14.18 -15.79
N TRP A 31 -16.45 -13.54 -16.78
CA TRP A 31 -17.41 -12.46 -16.59
C TRP A 31 -18.82 -13.04 -16.58
N ALA A 32 -19.54 -12.85 -15.48
CA ALA A 32 -20.95 -13.22 -15.45
C ALA A 32 -21.76 -12.33 -16.40
N LYS A 33 -22.77 -12.91 -17.04
CA LYS A 33 -23.71 -12.17 -17.90
C LYS A 33 -24.53 -11.16 -17.09
N GLU A 34 -24.98 -11.58 -15.92
CA GLU A 34 -25.78 -10.76 -15.00
C GLU A 34 -24.90 -9.80 -14.20
N LYS A 35 -25.47 -8.63 -13.87
CA LYS A 35 -24.81 -7.60 -13.07
C LYS A 35 -25.56 -7.43 -11.74
N ARG A 36 -24.83 -7.21 -10.66
CA ARG A 36 -25.43 -6.88 -9.36
C ARG A 36 -25.81 -5.41 -9.25
N SER A 37 -26.72 -5.12 -8.32
CA SER A 37 -26.98 -3.76 -7.83
C SER A 37 -25.84 -3.27 -6.94
N MET A 38 -25.82 -1.96 -6.69
CA MET A 38 -24.90 -1.39 -5.70
C MET A 38 -25.32 -1.79 -4.29
N PRO A 39 -24.37 -2.05 -3.38
CA PRO A 39 -24.71 -2.37 -1.99
C PRO A 39 -25.41 -1.19 -1.33
N ALA A 40 -26.49 -1.48 -0.60
CA ALA A 40 -27.22 -0.48 0.19
C ALA A 40 -26.72 -0.38 1.64
N ALA A 41 -26.10 -1.45 2.15
CA ALA A 41 -25.69 -1.56 3.55
C ALA A 41 -24.34 -0.88 3.86
N PHE A 42 -23.52 -0.60 2.84
CA PHE A 42 -22.20 0.01 2.98
C PHE A 42 -21.83 0.80 1.72
N LYS A 43 -20.96 1.80 1.87
CA LYS A 43 -20.39 2.57 0.77
C LYS A 43 -19.10 1.91 0.29
N LEU A 44 -18.86 1.85 -1.01
CA LEU A 44 -17.61 1.33 -1.55
C LEU A 44 -16.54 2.42 -1.60
N PHE A 45 -15.34 2.07 -1.17
CA PHE A 45 -14.14 2.90 -1.25
C PHE A 45 -13.07 2.19 -2.05
N MET A 46 -12.21 2.95 -2.75
CA MET A 46 -11.11 2.43 -3.54
C MET A 46 -9.87 3.28 -3.35
N GLY A 47 -8.70 2.65 -3.43
CA GLY A 47 -7.41 3.30 -3.30
C GLY A 47 -6.29 2.45 -3.88
N SER A 48 -5.09 2.65 -3.37
CA SER A 48 -3.90 1.87 -3.74
C SER A 48 -4.05 0.42 -3.27
N GLU A 49 -3.60 -0.55 -4.05
CA GLU A 49 -3.51 -1.94 -3.59
C GLU A 49 -2.46 -2.10 -2.46
N TRP A 50 -1.56 -1.13 -2.31
CA TRP A 50 -0.55 -1.09 -1.26
C TRP A 50 -1.10 -0.33 -0.07
N VAL A 51 -1.11 -0.99 1.09
CA VAL A 51 -1.65 -0.44 2.32
C VAL A 51 -0.74 -0.75 3.50
N MET A 52 -0.77 0.14 4.48
CA MET A 52 -0.11 -0.05 5.77
C MET A 52 -1.20 -0.15 6.83
N LEU A 53 -1.31 -1.31 7.45
CA LEU A 53 -2.41 -1.62 8.36
C LEU A 53 -1.90 -1.79 9.79
N THR A 54 -2.61 -1.20 10.74
CA THR A 54 -2.31 -1.41 12.16
C THR A 54 -2.71 -2.82 12.57
N ARG A 55 -2.00 -3.38 13.56
CA ARG A 55 -2.31 -4.71 14.09
C ARG A 55 -3.76 -4.79 14.59
N SER A 56 -4.24 -3.77 15.31
CA SER A 56 -5.62 -3.70 15.81
C SER A 56 -6.65 -3.82 14.67
N PHE A 57 -6.43 -3.12 13.56
CA PHE A 57 -7.35 -3.18 12.43
C PHE A 57 -7.31 -4.53 11.71
N LEU A 58 -6.13 -5.15 11.59
CA LEU A 58 -5.99 -6.51 11.05
C LEU A 58 -6.68 -7.54 11.93
N GLU A 59 -6.51 -7.46 13.24
CA GLU A 59 -7.20 -8.34 14.19
C GLU A 59 -8.71 -8.17 14.12
N PHE A 60 -9.21 -6.95 13.93
CA PHE A 60 -10.62 -6.71 13.65
C PHE A 60 -11.07 -7.38 12.34
N CYS A 61 -10.29 -7.28 11.26
CA CYS A 61 -10.63 -7.92 9.98
C CYS A 61 -10.71 -9.46 10.08
N ILE A 62 -9.86 -10.08 10.90
CA ILE A 62 -9.72 -11.54 10.99
C ILE A 62 -10.63 -12.12 12.08
N TRP A 63 -10.57 -11.56 13.28
CA TRP A 63 -11.19 -12.09 14.50
C TRP A 63 -12.39 -11.27 14.98
N GLY A 64 -12.71 -10.16 14.31
CA GLY A 64 -13.80 -9.27 14.68
C GLY A 64 -15.14 -10.00 14.78
N TRP A 65 -15.92 -9.66 15.80
CA TRP A 65 -17.28 -10.16 15.99
C TRP A 65 -18.27 -9.49 15.01
N ASP A 66 -17.94 -8.30 14.52
CA ASP A 66 -18.74 -7.58 13.52
C ASP A 66 -18.83 -8.36 12.19
N ASN A 67 -19.98 -8.25 11.51
CA ASN A 67 -20.22 -8.95 10.26
C ASN A 67 -19.64 -8.25 9.02
N LEU A 68 -19.34 -6.95 9.10
CA LEU A 68 -18.87 -6.13 7.98
C LEU A 68 -17.65 -6.73 7.28
N PRO A 69 -16.54 -7.12 7.96
CA PRO A 69 -15.41 -7.75 7.28
C PRO A 69 -15.80 -9.03 6.52
N ARG A 70 -16.63 -9.89 7.12
CA ARG A 70 -17.10 -11.14 6.50
C ARG A 70 -17.98 -10.89 5.29
N THR A 71 -18.94 -9.96 5.40
CA THR A 71 -19.81 -9.54 4.29
C THR A 71 -18.99 -8.94 3.15
N LEU A 72 -17.99 -8.12 3.46
CA LEU A 72 -17.11 -7.52 2.46
C LEU A 72 -16.20 -8.56 1.81
N LEU A 73 -15.68 -9.56 2.53
CA LEU A 73 -14.92 -10.66 1.93
C LEU A 73 -15.76 -11.38 0.86
N MET A 74 -17.00 -11.74 1.19
CA MET A 74 -17.92 -12.33 0.21
C MET A 74 -18.19 -11.40 -0.98
N TYR A 75 -18.41 -10.12 -0.73
CA TYR A 75 -18.66 -9.14 -1.79
C TYR A 75 -17.48 -8.99 -2.74
N TYR A 76 -16.26 -8.96 -2.20
CA TYR A 76 -15.03 -8.74 -2.92
C TYR A 76 -14.45 -10.01 -3.57
N THR A 77 -14.93 -11.21 -3.23
CA THR A 77 -14.59 -12.44 -3.97
C THR A 77 -14.95 -12.37 -5.46
N ASN A 78 -16.01 -11.63 -5.82
CA ASN A 78 -16.46 -11.48 -7.21
C ASN A 78 -16.26 -10.06 -7.78
N PHE A 79 -15.29 -9.33 -7.26
CA PHE A 79 -14.97 -7.96 -7.66
C PHE A 79 -13.60 -7.92 -8.36
N LEU A 80 -13.44 -7.14 -9.44
CA LEU A 80 -12.14 -7.04 -10.13
C LEU A 80 -11.15 -6.13 -9.37
N SER A 81 -9.95 -6.65 -9.13
CA SER A 81 -8.90 -6.02 -8.30
C SER A 81 -9.36 -5.73 -6.87
N SER A 82 -9.90 -6.75 -6.21
CA SER A 82 -10.42 -6.70 -4.84
C SER A 82 -9.50 -6.02 -3.80
N PRO A 83 -8.16 -6.19 -3.84
CA PRO A 83 -7.27 -5.56 -2.86
C PRO A 83 -7.34 -4.03 -2.87
N GLU A 84 -7.64 -3.40 -4.01
CA GLU A 84 -7.78 -1.94 -4.11
C GLU A 84 -9.00 -1.40 -3.34
N GLY A 85 -9.97 -2.25 -2.99
CA GLY A 85 -11.23 -1.80 -2.39
C GLY A 85 -11.53 -2.37 -1.00
N TYR A 86 -11.09 -3.60 -0.71
CA TYR A 86 -11.50 -4.31 0.51
C TYR A 86 -11.17 -3.52 1.79
N PHE A 87 -9.89 -3.24 2.04
CA PHE A 87 -9.48 -2.57 3.28
C PHE A 87 -10.02 -1.15 3.39
N HIS A 88 -10.02 -0.40 2.29
CA HIS A 88 -10.62 0.94 2.22
C HIS A 88 -12.10 0.92 2.61
N THR A 89 -12.84 -0.08 2.13
CA THR A 89 -14.27 -0.20 2.41
C THR A 89 -14.51 -0.65 3.84
N VAL A 90 -13.74 -1.59 4.38
CA VAL A 90 -13.87 -2.02 5.78
C VAL A 90 -13.59 -0.84 6.72
N VAL A 91 -12.45 -0.16 6.54
CA VAL A 91 -12.01 0.90 7.46
C VAL A 91 -12.97 2.10 7.44
N CYS A 92 -13.48 2.47 6.26
CA CYS A 92 -14.34 3.63 6.09
C CYS A 92 -15.80 3.42 6.47
N ASN A 93 -16.27 2.18 6.58
CA ASN A 93 -17.64 1.89 7.01
C ASN A 93 -17.74 1.51 8.50
N HIS A 94 -16.62 1.40 9.21
CA HIS A 94 -16.61 1.07 10.64
C HIS A 94 -16.36 2.31 11.51
N LYS A 95 -17.26 2.58 12.46
CA LYS A 95 -17.23 3.81 13.27
C LYS A 95 -15.94 3.99 14.07
N ASP A 96 -15.37 2.89 14.57
CA ASP A 96 -14.15 2.95 15.38
C ASP A 96 -12.88 3.20 14.56
N TYR A 97 -12.92 2.95 13.24
CA TYR A 97 -11.73 3.04 12.38
C TYR A 97 -11.81 4.13 11.32
N GLN A 98 -13.00 4.60 10.94
CA GLN A 98 -13.18 5.58 9.86
C GLN A 98 -12.38 6.88 10.06
N ASN A 99 -12.10 7.25 11.32
CA ASN A 99 -11.38 8.47 11.69
C ASN A 99 -9.90 8.24 11.99
N THR A 100 -9.40 7.02 11.85
CA THR A 100 -7.99 6.67 12.06
C THR A 100 -7.22 6.54 10.75
N THR A 101 -7.83 6.90 9.62
CA THR A 101 -7.26 6.72 8.29
C THR A 101 -6.30 7.85 7.94
N VAL A 102 -5.17 7.52 7.34
CA VAL A 102 -4.27 8.50 6.69
C VAL A 102 -4.30 8.21 5.20
N ASN A 103 -4.74 9.18 4.40
CA ASN A 103 -4.89 9.01 2.95
C ASN A 103 -3.55 9.11 2.21
N HIS A 104 -2.64 8.17 2.50
CA HIS A 104 -1.32 8.06 1.89
C HIS A 104 -0.81 6.62 2.05
N ASP A 105 -0.37 5.97 0.97
CA ASP A 105 0.06 4.56 0.98
C ASP A 105 1.55 4.36 1.33
N LEU A 106 2.26 5.47 1.61
CA LEU A 106 3.69 5.52 1.95
C LEU A 106 4.61 5.05 0.80
N HIS A 107 4.13 5.07 -0.43
CA HIS A 107 4.94 4.79 -1.61
C HIS A 107 5.19 6.06 -2.42
N TYR A 108 6.43 6.27 -2.86
CA TYR A 108 6.72 7.17 -3.95
C TYR A 108 6.41 6.49 -5.29
N ILE A 109 5.46 7.03 -6.03
CA ILE A 109 5.05 6.54 -7.33
C ILE A 109 5.01 7.73 -8.29
N LYS A 110 5.72 7.61 -9.41
CA LYS A 110 5.68 8.60 -10.48
C LYS A 110 4.82 8.09 -11.63
N TRP A 111 4.01 8.97 -12.18
CA TRP A 111 3.13 8.69 -13.30
C TRP A 111 3.52 9.55 -14.49
N ASP A 112 3.38 9.00 -15.70
CA ASP A 112 3.38 9.78 -16.92
C ASP A 112 2.27 10.86 -16.88
N ASN A 113 2.42 11.92 -17.67
CA ASN A 113 1.36 12.89 -17.91
C ASN A 113 1.02 12.93 -19.42
N PRO A 114 -0.13 12.38 -19.86
CA PRO A 114 -1.21 11.79 -19.05
C PRO A 114 -0.84 10.42 -18.44
N PRO A 115 -1.46 10.02 -17.31
CA PRO A 115 -1.17 8.74 -16.67
C PRO A 115 -1.49 7.55 -17.56
N LYS A 116 -0.50 6.65 -17.75
CA LYS A 116 -0.68 5.34 -18.37
C LYS A 116 -1.25 4.32 -17.38
N MET A 117 -1.57 3.12 -17.86
CA MET A 117 -2.13 2.02 -17.05
C MET A 117 -1.22 1.63 -15.88
N ASN A 118 0.10 1.68 -16.07
CA ASN A 118 1.09 1.38 -15.05
C ASN A 118 1.92 2.63 -14.76
N PRO A 119 2.41 2.79 -13.51
CA PRO A 119 3.34 3.86 -13.19
C PRO A 119 4.63 3.71 -13.99
N MET A 120 5.36 4.80 -14.18
CA MET A 120 6.63 4.76 -14.88
C MET A 120 7.70 4.08 -14.04
N ASN A 121 8.70 3.50 -14.70
CA ASN A 121 9.88 3.02 -13.99
C ASN A 121 10.71 4.21 -13.50
N LEU A 122 11.04 4.18 -12.22
CA LEU A 122 11.94 5.12 -11.58
C LEU A 122 13.37 4.82 -12.01
N THR A 123 14.12 5.88 -12.26
CA THR A 123 15.52 5.87 -12.74
C THR A 123 16.35 6.83 -11.89
N VAL A 124 17.65 6.93 -12.14
CA VAL A 124 18.56 7.82 -11.39
C VAL A 124 18.11 9.28 -11.42
N GLU A 125 17.47 9.73 -12.50
CA GLU A 125 16.91 11.08 -12.64
C GLU A 125 15.84 11.39 -11.57
N HIS A 126 15.15 10.35 -11.11
CA HIS A 126 14.06 10.44 -10.13
C HIS A 126 14.51 10.32 -8.69
N PHE A 127 15.81 10.08 -8.46
CA PHE A 127 16.33 9.71 -7.16
C PHE A 127 16.14 10.80 -6.12
N GLU A 128 16.43 12.06 -6.46
CA GLU A 128 16.31 13.18 -5.53
C GLU A 128 14.86 13.41 -5.12
N ASP A 129 13.93 13.44 -6.07
CA ASP A 129 12.49 13.60 -5.79
C ASP A 129 11.97 12.46 -4.90
N MET A 130 12.39 11.23 -5.17
CA MET A 130 12.05 10.05 -4.37
C MET A 130 12.55 10.20 -2.94
N VAL A 131 13.80 10.62 -2.73
CA VAL A 131 14.37 10.84 -1.39
C VAL A 131 13.66 11.99 -0.66
N GLN A 132 13.40 13.09 -1.36
CA GLN A 132 12.74 14.28 -0.80
C GLN A 132 11.28 14.04 -0.44
N SER A 133 10.60 13.09 -1.11
CA SER A 133 9.22 12.71 -0.77
C SER A 133 9.06 12.24 0.69
N GLY A 134 10.13 11.70 1.28
CA GLY A 134 10.13 11.12 2.61
C GLY A 134 9.37 9.78 2.71
N ALA A 135 8.85 9.26 1.60
CA ALA A 135 8.22 7.96 1.55
C ALA A 135 9.28 6.85 1.80
N PRO A 136 8.98 5.86 2.64
CA PRO A 136 9.90 4.77 2.95
C PRO A 136 10.01 3.74 1.82
N PHE A 137 9.03 3.69 0.92
CA PHE A 137 8.98 2.77 -0.22
C PHE A 137 8.79 3.53 -1.53
N ALA A 138 9.16 2.92 -2.65
CA ALA A 138 8.98 3.47 -3.99
C ALA A 138 8.74 2.36 -5.01
N ARG A 139 8.02 2.67 -6.10
CA ARG A 139 7.82 1.74 -7.23
C ARG A 139 7.45 2.50 -8.53
N THR A 140 7.61 1.90 -9.72
CA THR A 140 8.28 0.61 -10.00
C THR A 140 9.72 0.84 -10.44
N PHE A 141 10.54 -0.21 -10.36
CA PHE A 141 11.92 -0.19 -10.82
C PHE A 141 12.09 -1.20 -11.96
N ALA A 142 12.85 -0.85 -12.99
CA ALA A 142 13.24 -1.83 -13.99
C ALA A 142 14.26 -2.79 -13.37
N VAL A 143 14.23 -4.06 -13.78
CA VAL A 143 15.20 -5.06 -13.32
C VAL A 143 16.60 -4.63 -13.75
N GLY A 144 17.53 -4.52 -12.80
CA GLY A 144 18.92 -4.11 -13.08
C GLY A 144 19.11 -2.62 -13.36
N ASP A 145 18.14 -1.77 -13.04
CA ASP A 145 18.33 -0.32 -13.18
C ASP A 145 19.36 0.21 -12.17
N SER A 146 20.28 1.06 -12.65
CA SER A 146 21.33 1.70 -11.85
C SER A 146 20.84 2.52 -10.65
N VAL A 147 19.57 2.92 -10.62
CA VAL A 147 18.98 3.60 -9.45
C VAL A 147 18.96 2.69 -8.22
N LEU A 148 18.84 1.36 -8.41
CA LEU A 148 18.86 0.39 -7.31
C LEU A 148 20.23 0.39 -6.62
N ASP A 149 21.32 0.39 -7.39
CA ASP A 149 22.68 0.50 -6.86
C ASP A 149 22.88 1.82 -6.09
N LYS A 150 22.29 2.92 -6.60
CA LYS A 150 22.34 4.22 -5.94
C LYS A 150 21.58 4.21 -4.61
N ILE A 151 20.39 3.59 -4.56
CA ILE A 151 19.60 3.40 -3.32
C ILE A 151 20.39 2.60 -2.30
N ASP A 152 20.98 1.48 -2.71
CA ASP A 152 21.74 0.61 -1.83
C ASP A 152 22.94 1.35 -1.23
N LYS A 153 23.69 2.06 -2.08
CA LYS A 153 24.87 2.82 -1.69
C LYS A 153 24.55 4.00 -0.77
N GLU A 154 23.57 4.82 -1.13
CA GLU A 154 23.34 6.13 -0.48
C GLU A 154 22.31 6.09 0.66
N LEU A 155 21.28 5.23 0.56
CA LEU A 155 20.18 5.19 1.53
C LEU A 155 20.28 4.01 2.48
N LEU A 156 20.60 2.83 1.96
CA LEU A 156 20.57 1.58 2.71
C LEU A 156 21.93 1.21 3.32
N ARG A 157 22.98 1.99 3.03
CA ARG A 157 24.35 1.76 3.53
C ARG A 157 24.90 0.38 3.16
N GLY A 158 24.45 -0.17 2.04
CA GLY A 158 25.07 -1.33 1.41
C GLY A 158 26.44 -0.89 0.87
N SER A 159 27.51 -1.20 1.59
CA SER A 159 28.85 -1.14 0.99
C SER A 159 29.01 -2.30 0.02
N ASN A 160 29.80 -2.10 -1.04
CA ASN A 160 30.23 -3.11 -2.01
C ASN A 160 30.37 -4.50 -1.33
N ASN A 161 29.58 -5.47 -1.77
CA ASN A 161 29.49 -6.86 -1.27
C ASN A 161 28.63 -7.16 -0.01
N ARG A 162 27.79 -6.25 0.49
CA ARG A 162 26.87 -6.54 1.61
C ARG A 162 25.43 -6.84 1.13
N LEU A 163 24.91 -8.01 1.48
CA LEU A 163 23.54 -8.45 1.15
C LEU A 163 22.45 -7.88 2.07
N ILE A 164 22.79 -7.33 3.23
CA ILE A 164 21.82 -6.93 4.27
C ILE A 164 22.21 -5.58 4.88
N SER A 165 21.27 -4.63 4.89
CA SER A 165 21.39 -3.37 5.61
C SER A 165 21.35 -3.63 7.12
N LEU A 166 22.38 -3.18 7.83
CA LEU A 166 22.46 -3.34 9.28
C LEU A 166 21.40 -2.47 9.97
N GLY A 167 20.42 -3.11 10.61
CA GLY A 167 19.41 -2.42 11.41
C GLY A 167 19.92 -1.96 12.78
N GLY A 168 19.07 -1.27 13.54
CA GLY A 168 19.40 -0.79 14.89
C GLY A 168 19.75 -1.89 15.91
N TRP A 169 19.40 -3.14 15.58
CA TRP A 169 19.72 -4.35 16.31
C TRP A 169 21.17 -4.82 16.14
N CYS A 170 21.94 -4.33 15.17
CA CYS A 170 23.37 -4.64 15.08
C CYS A 170 24.19 -3.66 15.94
N VAL A 171 24.69 -4.14 17.09
CA VAL A 171 25.47 -3.33 18.04
C VAL A 171 26.99 -3.52 17.86
N GLY A 172 27.41 -4.57 17.14
CA GLY A 172 28.82 -4.93 16.89
C GLY A 172 29.36 -4.57 15.51
N LYS A 173 30.63 -4.92 15.27
CA LYS A 173 31.21 -4.98 13.91
C LYS A 173 30.94 -6.35 13.29
N ASP A 174 30.79 -6.39 11.97
CA ASP A 174 30.52 -7.61 11.22
C ASP A 174 31.44 -8.78 11.63
N PRO A 175 30.91 -9.98 11.86
CA PRO A 175 29.48 -10.32 11.87
C PRO A 175 28.83 -9.76 13.14
N CYS A 176 27.62 -9.20 13.05
CA CYS A 176 26.85 -8.60 14.16
C CYS A 176 26.49 -9.61 15.27
N ILE A 177 27.51 -10.17 15.93
CA ILE A 177 27.44 -11.27 16.89
C ILE A 177 26.84 -10.79 18.23
N PRO A 178 27.10 -9.56 18.71
CA PRO A 178 26.20 -8.97 19.68
C PRO A 178 24.99 -8.40 18.93
N THR A 179 23.94 -9.20 18.86
CA THR A 179 22.59 -8.73 18.52
C THR A 179 22.05 -7.95 19.71
N GLY A 180 21.73 -6.67 19.49
CA GLY A 180 20.94 -5.89 20.43
C GLY A 180 19.50 -6.40 20.51
N GLY A 181 18.73 -5.87 21.45
CA GLY A 181 17.30 -6.19 21.55
C GLY A 181 16.56 -5.93 20.22
N SER A 182 15.57 -6.77 19.92
CA SER A 182 14.72 -6.65 18.71
C SER A 182 14.08 -5.28 18.54
N ASP A 183 13.87 -4.59 19.66
CA ASP A 183 13.15 -3.32 19.73
C ASP A 183 14.09 -2.11 19.69
N ALA A 184 15.41 -2.35 19.59
CA ALA A 184 16.42 -1.31 19.50
C ALA A 184 16.33 -0.59 18.14
N THR A 185 15.57 0.50 18.10
CA THR A 185 15.50 1.40 16.96
C THR A 185 16.35 2.64 17.23
N LYS A 186 17.20 3.01 16.28
CA LYS A 186 17.99 4.26 16.33
C LYS A 186 17.55 5.17 15.20
N PRO A 187 17.16 6.43 15.49
CA PRO A 187 16.80 7.37 14.44
C PRO A 187 17.93 7.53 13.41
N SER A 188 17.57 7.48 12.14
CA SER A 188 18.47 7.67 10.99
C SER A 188 18.04 8.88 10.19
N ALA A 189 18.83 9.27 9.18
CA ALA A 189 18.40 10.30 8.23
C ALA A 189 17.08 9.91 7.54
N GLY A 190 16.89 8.61 7.23
CA GLY A 190 15.66 8.08 6.66
C GLY A 190 14.46 8.21 7.61
N SER A 191 14.62 7.86 8.89
CA SER A 191 13.52 7.97 9.86
C SER A 191 13.07 9.42 10.06
N ARG A 192 14.00 10.39 10.03
CA ARG A 192 13.67 11.82 10.10
C ARG A 192 12.89 12.31 8.88
N ARG A 193 13.17 11.76 7.69
CA ARG A 193 12.40 12.09 6.48
C ARG A 193 10.98 11.53 6.56
N LEU A 194 10.85 10.28 7.01
CA LEU A 194 9.55 9.66 7.26
C LEU A 194 8.75 10.43 8.32
N GLU A 195 9.37 10.82 9.43
CA GLU A 195 8.75 11.62 10.49
C GLU A 195 8.18 12.93 9.93
N LYS A 196 8.96 13.66 9.12
CA LYS A 196 8.48 14.88 8.45
C LYS A 196 7.25 14.62 7.57
N LEU A 197 7.27 13.53 6.79
CA LEU A 197 6.13 13.13 5.97
C LEU A 197 4.90 12.84 6.85
N VAL A 198 5.05 12.03 7.90
CA VAL A 198 3.96 11.66 8.81
C VAL A 198 3.37 12.90 9.50
N LEU A 199 4.21 13.81 10.02
CA LEU A 199 3.74 15.05 10.65
C LEU A 199 2.97 15.93 9.66
N LYS A 200 3.41 16.00 8.40
CA LYS A 200 2.68 16.71 7.34
C LYS A 200 1.31 16.09 7.07
N LEU A 201 1.24 14.76 6.97
CA LEU A 201 0.00 14.02 6.71
C LEU A 201 -1.01 14.10 7.87
N LEU A 202 -0.51 14.19 9.10
CA LEU A 202 -1.33 14.35 10.31
C LEU A 202 -1.70 15.82 10.60
N GLY A 203 -1.18 16.77 9.82
CA GLY A 203 -1.54 18.18 9.93
C GLY A 203 -3.05 18.40 9.78
N SER A 204 -3.63 19.28 10.61
CA SER A 204 -5.08 19.51 10.70
C SER A 204 -5.72 19.89 9.36
N GLU A 205 -4.97 20.60 8.51
CA GLU A 205 -5.41 21.04 7.18
C GLU A 205 -5.67 19.86 6.23
N TYR A 206 -4.84 18.81 6.28
CA TYR A 206 -4.92 17.67 5.36
C TYR A 206 -5.72 16.52 5.95
N PHE A 207 -5.43 16.16 7.20
CA PHE A 207 -5.97 14.94 7.82
C PHE A 207 -7.49 14.92 7.85
N ARG A 208 -8.13 16.02 8.28
CA ARG A 208 -9.60 16.09 8.41
C ARG A 208 -10.31 16.15 7.06
N LEU A 209 -9.69 16.77 6.07
CA LEU A 209 -10.29 16.91 4.74
C LEU A 209 -10.26 15.60 3.94
N SER A 210 -9.27 14.75 4.20
CA SER A 210 -8.99 13.51 3.47
C SER A 210 -9.50 12.23 4.16
N GLN A 211 -10.45 12.33 5.08
CA GLN A 211 -11.13 11.15 5.65
C GLN A 211 -12.18 10.58 4.70
N CYS A 212 -12.64 9.38 5.03
CA CYS A 212 -13.72 8.64 4.36
C CYS A 212 -14.99 9.50 4.17
N LYS A 213 -15.28 9.92 2.94
CA LYS A 213 -16.47 10.71 2.55
C LYS A 213 -17.26 10.00 1.46
#